data_AF-A0A814NP43-F1
#
_entry.id   AF-A0A814NP43-F1
#
_cell.length_a   1.000
_cell.length_b   1.000
_cell.length_c   1.000
_cell.angle_alpha   90.00
_cell.angle_beta   90.00
_cell.angle_gamma   90.00
#
_symmetry.space_group_name_H-M   'P 1'
#
loop_
_entity.id
_entity.type
_entity.pdbx_description
1 polymer ?
#
loop_
_entity_poly.entity_id
_entity_poly.type
_entity_poly.pdbx_seq_one_letter_code
_entity_poly.pdbx_strand_id
1 'polypeptide(L)'
;MNTFLSATTNKEVALIFAGGESTKDTNSVLFEITIADTSPTPFANIKEFSQFQDEEEYLFSIRTVFRISRVEFKDEIWVIKLILVGADDGKRKTIINEYHLERPWKLSEK
;
A
#
# COMPACT_ATOMS: atom_id res chain seq x y z
N MET A 1 11.26 -5.29 -1.86
CA MET A 1 11.59 -4.22 -2.83
C MET A 1 10.67 -3.05 -2.51
N ASN A 2 11.19 -1.82 -2.34
CA ASN A 2 10.35 -0.65 -2.05
C ASN A 2 10.13 0.11 -3.36
N THR A 3 8.97 -0.09 -3.99
CA THR A 3 8.58 0.52 -5.27
C THR A 3 7.35 1.41 -5.09
N PHE A 4 6.86 2.00 -6.19
CA PHE A 4 5.51 2.56 -6.22
C PHE A 4 4.49 1.45 -5.98
N LEU A 5 3.35 1.82 -5.39
CA LEU A 5 2.18 0.95 -5.26
C LEU A 5 1.08 1.53 -6.15
N SER A 6 0.65 0.74 -7.13
CA SER A 6 -0.54 1.04 -7.93
C SER A 6 -1.77 0.42 -7.26
N ALA A 7 -2.87 1.15 -7.23
CA ALA A 7 -4.15 0.72 -6.70
C ALA A 7 -5.29 1.35 -7.51
N THR A 8 -6.52 0.90 -7.32
CA THR A 8 -7.69 1.39 -8.04
C THR A 8 -8.84 1.64 -7.08
N THR A 9 -9.71 2.59 -7.41
CA THR A 9 -11.02 2.78 -6.76
C THR A 9 -12.07 1.78 -7.26
N ASN A 10 -11.83 1.14 -8.40
CA ASN A 10 -12.70 0.14 -8.98
C ASN A 10 -12.45 -1.24 -8.37
N LYS A 11 -13.40 -1.70 -7.56
CA LYS A 11 -13.31 -2.99 -6.86
C LYS A 11 -13.23 -4.19 -7.83
N GLU A 12 -13.90 -4.13 -8.97
CA GLU A 12 -13.88 -5.24 -9.93
C GLU A 12 -12.50 -5.39 -10.56
N VAL A 13 -11.86 -4.28 -10.92
CA VAL A 13 -10.47 -4.24 -11.39
C VAL A 13 -9.53 -4.79 -10.32
N ALA A 14 -9.66 -4.34 -9.07
CA ALA A 14 -8.84 -4.86 -7.97
C ALA A 14 -8.99 -6.38 -7.77
N LEU A 15 -10.20 -6.92 -7.91
CA LEU A 15 -10.47 -8.36 -7.80
C LEU A 15 -9.86 -9.16 -8.95
N ILE A 16 -9.88 -8.63 -10.18
CA ILE A 16 -9.20 -9.24 -11.34
C ILE A 16 -7.69 -9.39 -11.04
N PHE A 17 -7.05 -8.34 -10.51
CA PHE A 17 -5.64 -8.38 -10.13
C PHE A 17 -5.36 -9.28 -8.91
N ALA A 18 -6.32 -9.45 -8.00
CA ALA A 18 -6.19 -10.34 -6.85
C ALA A 18 -6.24 -11.84 -7.23
N GLY A 19 -6.61 -12.16 -8.47
CA GLY A 19 -6.54 -13.51 -9.04
C GLY A 19 -7.72 -14.42 -8.70
N GLY A 20 -8.68 -13.97 -7.88
CA GLY A 20 -9.99 -14.62 -7.64
C GLY A 20 -10.01 -16.02 -7.02
N GLU A 21 -8.93 -16.78 -7.11
CA GLU A 21 -8.83 -18.17 -6.67
C GLU A 21 -7.54 -18.39 -5.87
N SER A 22 -7.71 -18.77 -4.61
CA SER A 22 -6.59 -19.23 -3.79
C SER A 22 -6.22 -20.67 -4.19
N THR A 23 -4.95 -20.93 -4.42
CA THR A 23 -4.43 -22.30 -4.62
C THR A 23 -3.96 -22.87 -3.29
N LYS A 24 -3.50 -24.13 -3.29
CA LYS A 24 -2.90 -24.75 -2.11
C LYS A 24 -1.68 -23.98 -1.59
N ASP A 25 -0.95 -23.30 -2.47
CA ASP A 25 0.33 -22.66 -2.17
C ASP A 25 0.27 -21.13 -2.22
N THR A 26 -0.82 -20.55 -2.75
CA THR A 26 -1.01 -19.10 -2.90
C THR A 26 -2.39 -18.66 -2.45
N ASN A 27 -2.46 -17.56 -1.73
CA ASN A 27 -3.73 -16.96 -1.33
C ASN A 27 -4.00 -15.72 -2.16
N SER A 28 -5.22 -15.59 -2.69
CA SER A 28 -5.71 -14.34 -3.25
C SER A 28 -5.95 -13.34 -2.13
N VAL A 29 -5.51 -12.09 -2.34
CA VAL A 29 -5.61 -11.02 -1.35
C VAL A 29 -6.13 -9.75 -1.99
N LEU A 30 -7.20 -9.19 -1.42
CA LEU A 30 -7.69 -7.85 -1.72
C LEU A 30 -7.23 -6.89 -0.62
N PHE A 31 -6.46 -5.87 -1.00
CA PHE A 31 -6.07 -4.79 -0.11
C PHE A 31 -7.09 -3.65 -0.20
N GLU A 32 -7.81 -3.37 0.89
CA GLU A 32 -8.71 -2.23 0.99
C GLU A 32 -8.00 -1.09 1.72
N ILE A 33 -7.70 0.01 1.01
CA ILE A 33 -6.92 1.13 1.55
C ILE A 33 -7.85 2.26 1.95
N THR A 34 -7.83 2.63 3.23
CA THR A 34 -8.46 3.86 3.74
C THR A 34 -7.42 4.96 3.85
N ILE A 35 -7.70 6.10 3.22
CA ILE A 35 -6.85 7.28 3.26
C ILE A 35 -7.39 8.22 4.34
N ALA A 36 -6.58 8.52 5.36
CA ALA A 36 -6.93 9.54 6.34
C ALA A 36 -6.66 10.94 5.76
N ASP A 37 -7.57 11.89 5.99
CA ASP A 37 -7.51 13.26 5.45
C ASP A 37 -6.21 14.02 5.78
N THR A 38 -5.48 13.58 6.80
CA THR A 38 -4.25 14.22 7.31
C THR A 38 -2.97 13.55 6.85
N SER A 39 -3.00 12.65 5.86
CA SER A 39 -1.78 11.98 5.41
C SER A 39 -0.91 12.89 4.54
N PRO A 40 0.36 13.14 4.91
CA PRO A 40 1.30 13.90 4.07
C PRO A 40 1.87 13.04 2.94
N THR A 41 1.48 11.77 2.82
CA THR A 41 2.09 10.84 1.86
C THR A 41 1.59 11.15 0.44
N PRO A 42 2.47 11.42 -0.52
CA PRO A 42 2.04 11.70 -1.89
C PRO A 42 1.46 10.47 -2.58
N PHE A 43 0.29 10.66 -3.19
CA PHE A 43 -0.34 9.75 -4.15
C PHE A 43 -1.11 10.60 -5.16
N ALA A 44 -1.37 10.06 -6.35
CA ALA A 44 -2.12 10.76 -7.38
C ALA A 44 -3.00 9.80 -8.17
N ASN A 45 -4.17 10.29 -8.60
CA ASN A 45 -4.90 9.66 -9.69
C ASN A 45 -4.13 9.92 -10.98
N ILE A 46 -3.74 8.86 -11.67
CA ILE A 46 -2.95 8.96 -12.91
C ILE A 46 -3.75 8.54 -14.14
N LYS A 47 -5.08 8.51 -14.07
CA LYS A 47 -5.99 8.12 -15.16
C LYS A 47 -5.64 8.77 -16.50
N GLU A 48 -5.34 10.07 -16.52
CA GLU A 48 -5.00 10.80 -17.76
C GLU A 48 -3.65 10.38 -18.37
N PHE A 49 -2.77 9.76 -17.58
CA PHE A 49 -1.44 9.32 -17.98
C PHE A 49 -1.30 7.80 -18.05
N SER A 50 -2.30 7.04 -17.57
CA SER A 50 -2.27 5.58 -17.52
C SER A 50 -2.50 4.99 -18.91
N GLN A 51 -1.87 3.85 -19.18
CA GLN A 51 -2.08 3.08 -20.40
C GLN A 51 -3.53 2.59 -20.49
N PHE A 52 -4.16 2.32 -19.33
CA PHE A 52 -5.53 1.82 -19.22
C PHE A 52 -6.37 2.80 -18.40
N GLN A 53 -7.00 3.76 -19.08
CA GLN A 53 -7.73 4.86 -18.43
C GLN A 53 -8.95 4.38 -17.62
N ASP A 54 -9.50 3.21 -17.96
CA ASP A 54 -10.67 2.63 -17.28
C ASP A 54 -10.31 1.91 -15.97
N GLU A 55 -9.02 1.72 -15.68
CA GLU A 55 -8.57 1.11 -14.41
C GLU A 55 -8.71 2.04 -13.22
N GLU A 56 -8.95 3.35 -13.42
CA GLU A 56 -9.02 4.34 -12.34
C GLU A 56 -7.80 4.28 -11.40
N GLU A 57 -6.61 4.26 -12.01
CA GLU A 57 -5.36 4.02 -11.30
C GLU A 57 -4.94 5.19 -10.39
N TYR A 58 -4.63 4.85 -9.14
CA TYR A 58 -3.96 5.70 -8.17
C TYR A 58 -2.56 5.16 -7.87
N LEU A 59 -1.55 6.01 -8.04
CA LEU A 59 -0.16 5.66 -7.80
C LEU A 59 0.34 6.29 -6.49
N PHE A 60 0.71 5.44 -5.53
CA PHE A 60 1.33 5.85 -4.28
C PHE A 60 2.85 5.91 -4.42
N SER A 61 3.45 6.97 -3.86
CA SER A 61 4.90 7.15 -3.88
C SER A 61 5.65 6.03 -3.17
N ILE A 62 6.91 5.83 -3.56
CA ILE A 62 7.81 4.85 -2.96
C ILE A 62 7.91 5.09 -1.45
N ARG A 63 8.04 4.02 -0.66
CA ARG A 63 8.12 4.05 0.82
C ARG A 63 6.85 4.56 1.51
N THR A 64 5.71 4.52 0.82
CA THR A 64 4.42 4.66 1.49
C THR A 64 4.26 3.56 2.55
N VAL A 65 3.87 3.95 3.77
CA VAL A 65 3.64 3.04 4.89
C VAL A 65 2.16 2.99 5.20
N PHE A 66 1.64 1.76 5.29
CA PHE A 66 0.27 1.48 5.68
C PHE A 66 0.24 0.73 7.01
N ARG A 67 -0.74 1.04 7.85
CA ARG A 67 -1.04 0.26 9.05
C ARG A 67 -2.12 -0.77 8.72
N ILE A 68 -1.86 -2.05 9.00
CA ILE A 68 -2.90 -3.07 8.96
C ILE A 68 -3.88 -2.79 10.11
N SER A 69 -5.15 -2.60 9.76
CA SER A 69 -6.22 -2.37 10.72
C SER A 69 -7.01 -3.64 11.02
N ARG A 70 -7.20 -4.49 10.01
CA ARG A 70 -7.95 -5.73 10.11
C ARG A 70 -7.54 -6.68 8.99
N VAL A 71 -7.61 -7.97 9.28
CA VAL A 71 -7.48 -9.06 8.30
C VAL A 71 -8.74 -9.92 8.45
N GLU A 72 -9.42 -10.20 7.35
CA GLU A 72 -10.59 -11.05 7.34
C GLU A 72 -10.62 -11.94 6.11
N PHE A 73 -11.18 -13.13 6.24
CA PHE A 73 -11.43 -14.03 5.11
C PHE A 73 -12.91 -13.95 4.77
N LYS A 74 -13.24 -13.52 3.55
CA LYS A 74 -14.61 -13.30 3.10
C LYS A 74 -14.72 -13.59 1.62
N ASP A 75 -15.81 -14.21 1.19
CA ASP A 75 -16.08 -14.45 -0.23
C ASP A 75 -14.89 -15.19 -0.91
N GLU A 76 -14.31 -16.16 -0.20
CA GLU A 76 -13.15 -16.99 -0.62
C GLU A 76 -11.83 -16.23 -0.87
N ILE A 77 -11.77 -14.96 -0.49
CA ILE A 77 -10.58 -14.10 -0.61
C ILE A 77 -10.17 -13.53 0.74
N TRP A 78 -8.87 -13.36 0.95
CA TRP A 78 -8.38 -12.59 2.10
C TRP A 78 -8.54 -11.10 1.83
N VAL A 79 -9.21 -10.39 2.72
CA VAL A 79 -9.34 -8.94 2.70
C VAL A 79 -8.46 -8.35 3.80
N ILE A 80 -7.46 -7.57 3.40
CA ILE A 80 -6.56 -6.87 4.31
C ILE A 80 -6.88 -5.39 4.27
N LYS A 81 -7.40 -4.87 5.39
CA LYS A 81 -7.76 -3.46 5.52
C LYS A 81 -6.58 -2.64 5.99
N LEU A 82 -6.12 -1.76 5.12
CA LEU A 82 -4.98 -0.89 5.32
C LEU A 82 -5.46 0.54 5.62
N ILE A 83 -4.77 1.22 6.52
CA ILE A 83 -4.94 2.66 6.76
C ILE A 83 -3.65 3.36 6.36
N LEU A 84 -3.73 4.33 5.46
CA LEU A 84 -2.60 5.19 5.13
C LEU A 84 -2.25 6.05 6.35
N VAL A 85 -1.03 5.90 6.84
CA VAL A 85 -0.63 6.50 8.11
C VAL A 85 -0.50 8.03 7.96
N GLY A 86 -1.18 8.78 8.83
CA GLY A 86 -1.12 10.24 8.91
C GLY A 86 0.22 10.77 9.45
N ALA A 87 0.43 12.09 9.43
CA ALA A 87 1.61 12.69 10.07
C ALA A 87 1.61 12.52 11.61
N ASP A 88 0.41 12.51 12.21
CA ASP A 88 0.18 12.48 13.66
C ASP A 88 -0.12 11.10 14.24
N ASP A 89 0.00 10.02 13.46
CA ASP A 89 0.00 8.70 14.07
C ASP A 89 1.32 8.53 14.85
N GLY A 90 1.26 8.62 16.18
CA GLY A 90 2.42 8.50 17.06
C GLY A 90 3.26 7.24 16.81
N LYS A 91 2.67 6.20 16.19
CA LYS A 91 3.35 4.97 15.79
C LYS A 91 4.18 5.09 14.51
N ARG A 92 3.91 6.09 13.65
CA ARG A 92 4.66 6.36 12.41
C ARG A 92 6.12 6.70 12.69
N LYS A 93 6.37 7.54 13.71
CA LYS A 93 7.72 7.99 14.07
C LYS A 93 8.61 6.83 14.49
N THR A 94 8.07 5.87 15.24
CA THR A 94 8.80 4.68 15.68
C THR A 94 9.23 3.80 14.50
N ILE A 95 8.29 3.47 13.60
CA ILE A 95 8.57 2.60 12.44
C ILE A 95 9.60 3.24 11.50
N ILE A 96 9.41 4.52 11.16
CA ILE A 96 10.35 5.23 10.27
C ILE A 96 11.75 5.31 10.90
N ASN A 97 11.84 5.60 12.20
CA ASN A 97 13.14 5.67 12.88
C ASN A 97 13.85 4.31 12.93
N GLU A 98 13.14 3.20 13.17
CA GLU A 98 13.73 1.86 13.16
C GLU A 98 14.29 1.50 11.77
N TYR A 99 13.55 1.79 10.69
CA TYR A 99 14.04 1.58 9.32
C TYR A 99 15.27 2.44 8.96
N HIS A 100 15.43 3.62 9.57
CA HIS A 100 16.60 4.47 9.37
C HIS A 100 17.82 4.04 10.22
N LEU A 101 17.61 3.35 11.35
CA LEU A 101 18.68 2.88 12.23
C LEU A 101 19.34 1.58 11.74
N GLU A 102 18.64 0.73 10.98
CA GLU A 102 19.23 -0.52 10.45
C GLU A 102 20.17 -0.34 9.23
N ARG A 103 20.56 0.89 8.89
CA ARG A 103 21.54 1.18 7.83
C ARG A 103 22.71 2.04 8.33
N PRO A 104 23.63 1.50 9.15
CA PRO A 104 24.84 2.19 9.60
C PRO A 104 25.91 2.11 8.51
N TRP A 105 25.71 2.75 7.36
CA TRP A 105 26.82 2.92 6.41
C TRP A 105 27.73 4.01 6.95
N LYS A 106 28.87 3.55 7.48
CA LYS A 106 29.99 4.34 7.97
C LYS A 106 30.29 5.51 7.03
N LEU A 107 30.15 6.73 7.52
CA LEU A 107 31.04 7.81 7.11
C LEU A 107 32.41 7.47 7.69
N SER A 108 33.24 6.74 6.93
CA SER A 108 34.67 6.89 7.11
C SER A 108 35.02 8.26 6.56
N GLU A 109 35.22 9.21 7.48
CA GLU A 109 35.87 10.48 7.20
C GLU A 109 37.20 10.20 6.48
N LYS A 110 37.44 10.95 5.39
CA LYS A 110 38.75 11.12 4.79
C LYS A 110 39.25 12.51 5.13
#